data_AF-A0AA40A5B6-F1
#
_entry.id   AF-A0AA40A5B6-F1
#
_cell.length_a   1.000
_cell.length_b   1.000
_cell.length_c   1.000
_cell.angle_alpha   90.00
_cell.angle_beta   90.00
_cell.angle_gamma   90.00
#
_symmetry.space_group_name_H-M   'P 1'
#
loop_
_entity.id
_entity.type
_entity.pdbx_description
1 polymer ?
#
loop_
_entity_poly.entity_id
_entity_poly.type
_entity_poly.pdbx_seq_one_letter_code
_entity_poly.pdbx_strand_id
1 'polypeptide(L)'
;MSQNDPLVLAQREWVKIFNGGAYTGMLMMEQLIKASGKTHKQFLEDPKNSIKKATETHLNTANLQQLGPTWNTYSGRCTSFAVKAINELNAHKGAGGAAIFNFEIYDLSRHRVARCKTTGIVIDSSSTLPNGAFVLPEGEWARFPETDASWKFKSSESKFERQGNVDGQIKKSSSPITSAAAMLVCLKEVEESAFKSVPTLFRSVQDGIPMFHGIIVWCPREHALELGANATDWKDEKKLTIQFPKYLKDTKTPDPAMVGTLDSLRECLTDLNAFIRDYGGPHGKEQWANIEDLNTTLIQNALDLWGFPKPVRLGS
;
A
#
# COMPACT_ATOMS: atom_id res chain seq x y z
N MET A 1 -28.08 -16.80 5.62
CA MET A 1 -28.07 -15.42 5.09
C MET A 1 -28.19 -15.51 3.58
N SER A 2 -29.00 -14.65 2.96
CA SER A 2 -29.21 -14.65 1.49
C SER A 2 -27.91 -14.29 0.77
N GLN A 3 -27.57 -15.00 -0.31
CA GLN A 3 -26.42 -14.66 -1.17
C GLN A 3 -26.55 -13.27 -1.84
N ASN A 4 -27.71 -12.62 -1.72
CA ASN A 4 -27.99 -11.29 -2.27
C ASN A 4 -28.03 -10.17 -1.22
N ASP A 5 -27.66 -10.43 0.04
CA ASP A 5 -27.51 -9.36 1.04
C ASP A 5 -26.33 -8.43 0.64
N PRO A 6 -26.57 -7.12 0.43
CA PRO A 6 -25.53 -6.18 0.04
C PRO A 6 -24.32 -6.15 0.97
N LEU A 7 -24.51 -6.36 2.28
CA LEU A 7 -23.40 -6.39 3.23
C LEU A 7 -22.57 -7.66 3.07
N VAL A 8 -23.21 -8.81 2.90
CA VAL A 8 -22.51 -10.09 2.67
C VAL A 8 -21.71 -10.04 1.36
N LEU A 9 -22.27 -9.44 0.31
CA LEU A 9 -21.55 -9.20 -0.95
C LEU A 9 -20.34 -8.28 -0.73
N ALA A 10 -20.53 -7.15 -0.03
CA ALA A 10 -19.45 -6.21 0.27
C ALA A 10 -18.32 -6.85 1.09
N GLN A 11 -18.67 -7.64 2.12
CA GLN A 11 -17.71 -8.37 2.95
C GLN A 11 -16.93 -9.40 2.13
N ARG A 12 -17.59 -10.15 1.26
CA ARG A 12 -16.92 -11.12 0.38
C ARG A 12 -15.91 -10.46 -0.55
N GLU A 13 -16.30 -9.39 -1.23
CA GLU A 13 -15.38 -8.69 -2.14
C GLU A 13 -14.24 -8.01 -1.37
N TRP A 14 -14.52 -7.44 -0.18
CA TRP A 14 -13.50 -6.87 0.69
C TRP A 14 -12.44 -7.91 1.07
N VAL A 15 -12.86 -9.08 1.57
CA VAL A 15 -11.96 -10.19 1.98
C VAL A 15 -11.15 -10.69 0.80
N LYS A 16 -11.80 -10.90 -0.36
CA LYS A 16 -11.13 -11.33 -1.60
C LYS A 16 -10.02 -10.36 -2.00
N ILE A 17 -10.28 -9.05 -1.96
CA ILE A 17 -9.30 -8.02 -2.33
C ILE A 17 -8.19 -7.92 -1.29
N PHE A 18 -8.53 -7.98 0.01
CA PHE A 18 -7.56 -7.89 1.09
C PHE A 18 -6.56 -9.05 1.04
N ASN A 19 -7.06 -10.28 0.85
CA ASN A 19 -6.24 -11.48 0.73
C ASN A 19 -5.45 -11.54 -0.58
N GLY A 20 -5.99 -10.99 -1.68
CA GLY A 20 -5.40 -11.16 -3.00
C GLY A 20 -4.07 -10.43 -3.21
N GLY A 21 -3.76 -9.37 -2.45
CA GLY A 21 -2.55 -8.60 -2.67
C GLY A 21 -2.13 -7.73 -1.51
N ALA A 22 -0.82 -7.52 -1.38
CA ALA A 22 -0.21 -6.77 -0.30
C ALA A 22 -0.62 -5.29 -0.30
N TYR A 23 -0.56 -4.66 0.87
CA TYR A 23 -0.59 -3.20 0.97
C TYR A 23 0.77 -2.67 0.50
N THR A 24 0.83 -1.97 -0.64
CA THR A 24 2.11 -1.50 -1.19
C THR A 24 1.98 -0.29 -2.12
N GLY A 25 3.05 0.50 -2.19
CA GLY A 25 3.21 1.59 -3.16
C GLY A 25 4.07 1.23 -4.39
N MET A 26 4.55 -0.01 -4.51
CA MET A 26 5.57 -0.40 -5.51
C MET A 26 5.14 -0.15 -6.96
N LEU A 27 3.96 -0.63 -7.37
CA LEU A 27 3.46 -0.37 -8.73
C LEU A 27 3.15 1.12 -8.97
N MET A 28 2.76 1.83 -7.92
CA MET A 28 2.52 3.28 -7.98
C MET A 28 3.83 4.03 -8.26
N MET A 29 4.90 3.65 -7.56
CA MET A 29 6.26 4.16 -7.78
C MET A 29 6.74 3.84 -9.20
N GLU A 30 6.54 2.61 -9.67
CA GLU A 30 6.91 2.23 -11.04
C GLU A 30 6.24 3.14 -12.08
N GLN A 31 4.95 3.45 -11.90
CA GLN A 31 4.26 4.37 -12.81
C GLN A 31 4.80 5.79 -12.73
N LEU A 32 5.19 6.27 -11.55
CA LEU A 32 5.83 7.58 -11.42
C LEU A 32 7.18 7.61 -12.17
N ILE A 33 7.99 6.56 -12.06
CA ILE A 33 9.26 6.40 -12.79
C ILE A 33 9.01 6.46 -14.30
N LYS A 34 8.04 5.67 -14.80
CA LYS A 34 7.65 5.63 -16.22
C LYS A 34 7.12 6.98 -16.70
N ALA A 35 6.23 7.62 -15.93
CA ALA A 35 5.66 8.92 -16.27
C ALA A 35 6.72 10.03 -16.36
N SER A 36 7.75 9.96 -15.51
CA SER A 36 8.91 10.86 -15.58
C SER A 36 9.91 10.55 -16.71
N GLY A 37 9.65 9.53 -17.53
CA GLY A 37 10.57 9.08 -18.58
C GLY A 37 11.90 8.58 -18.03
N LYS A 38 11.92 8.05 -16.80
CA LYS A 38 13.11 7.54 -16.14
C LYS A 38 13.14 6.01 -16.15
N THR A 39 14.33 5.46 -15.96
CA THR A 39 14.52 4.03 -15.71
C THR A 39 14.57 3.73 -14.21
N HIS A 40 14.39 2.47 -13.84
CA HIS A 40 14.60 2.01 -12.46
C HIS A 40 16.01 2.35 -11.94
N LYS A 41 17.04 2.19 -12.79
CA LYS A 41 18.41 2.59 -12.44
C LYS A 41 18.53 4.07 -12.09
N GLN A 42 17.98 4.94 -12.94
CA GLN A 42 17.99 6.39 -12.70
C GLN A 42 17.20 6.78 -11.44
N PHE A 43 16.14 6.04 -11.12
CA PHE A 43 15.45 6.19 -9.85
C PHE A 43 16.35 5.81 -8.67
N LEU A 44 17.07 4.70 -8.72
CA LEU A 44 17.98 4.31 -7.64
C LEU A 44 19.18 5.26 -7.49
N GLU A 45 19.67 5.85 -8.60
CA GLU A 45 20.73 6.86 -8.59
C GLU A 45 20.31 8.17 -7.90
N ASP A 46 19.10 8.66 -8.20
CA ASP A 46 18.55 9.88 -7.60
C ASP A 46 17.05 9.72 -7.31
N PRO A 47 16.68 9.03 -6.20
CA PRO A 47 15.29 8.68 -5.93
C PRO A 47 14.38 9.88 -5.76
N LYS A 48 14.93 11.01 -5.27
CA LYS A 48 14.12 12.20 -5.02
C LYS A 48 13.80 12.93 -6.31
N ASN A 49 14.80 13.18 -7.16
CA ASN A 49 14.60 14.06 -8.31
C ASN A 49 14.11 13.29 -9.55
N SER A 50 14.33 11.97 -9.64
CA SER A 50 13.86 11.13 -10.75
C SER A 50 12.35 11.14 -10.93
N ILE A 51 11.58 11.17 -9.85
CA ILE A 51 10.11 11.18 -9.87
C ILE A 51 9.50 12.53 -9.45
N LYS A 52 10.31 13.56 -9.24
CA LYS A 52 9.85 14.87 -8.74
C LYS A 52 8.93 15.54 -9.76
N LYS A 53 7.75 15.96 -9.31
CA LYS A 53 6.71 16.62 -10.13
C LYS A 53 6.18 15.75 -11.29
N ALA A 54 6.38 14.43 -11.23
CA ALA A 54 5.81 13.48 -12.16
C ALA A 54 4.29 13.62 -12.23
N THR A 55 3.64 13.76 -11.06
CA THR A 55 2.18 13.87 -11.01
C THR A 55 1.67 15.19 -11.56
N GLU A 56 2.39 16.29 -11.39
CA GLU A 56 2.00 17.62 -11.90
C GLU A 56 2.25 17.77 -13.40
N THR A 57 3.34 17.19 -13.89
CA THR A 57 3.84 17.42 -15.24
C THR A 57 3.27 16.43 -16.24
N HIS A 58 3.03 15.18 -15.80
CA HIS A 58 2.74 14.07 -16.71
C HIS A 58 1.41 13.39 -16.45
N LEU A 59 0.77 13.63 -15.30
CA LEU A 59 -0.46 12.94 -14.90
C LEU A 59 -1.62 13.93 -14.68
N ASN A 60 -2.78 13.59 -15.20
CA ASN A 60 -4.03 14.29 -14.95
C ASN A 60 -5.19 13.30 -14.98
N THR A 61 -6.38 13.74 -14.58
CA THR A 61 -7.56 12.85 -14.50
C THR A 61 -7.95 12.20 -15.83
N ALA A 62 -7.59 12.80 -16.97
CA ALA A 62 -7.89 12.26 -18.30
C ALA A 62 -6.95 11.11 -18.70
N ASN A 63 -5.65 11.18 -18.37
CA ASN A 63 -4.70 10.10 -18.67
C ASN A 63 -4.57 9.08 -17.52
N LEU A 64 -5.02 9.41 -16.30
CA LEU A 64 -5.03 8.50 -15.15
C LEU A 64 -5.85 7.23 -15.38
N GLN A 65 -6.89 7.29 -16.22
CA GLN A 65 -7.68 6.10 -16.57
C GLN A 65 -6.84 5.03 -17.26
N GLN A 66 -5.82 5.43 -18.03
CA GLN A 66 -4.88 4.50 -18.68
C GLN A 66 -4.00 3.76 -17.66
N LEU A 67 -3.85 4.33 -16.46
CA LEU A 67 -3.18 3.67 -15.34
C LEU A 67 -4.11 2.70 -14.61
N GLY A 68 -5.40 2.57 -14.98
CA GLY A 68 -6.35 1.62 -14.37
C GLY A 68 -5.78 0.21 -14.08
N PRO A 69 -5.02 -0.40 -14.99
CA PRO A 69 -4.38 -1.70 -14.75
C PRO A 69 -3.40 -1.75 -13.56
N THR A 70 -2.85 -0.63 -13.09
CA THR A 70 -1.84 -0.62 -12.02
C THR A 70 -2.43 -0.48 -10.62
N TRP A 71 -3.71 -0.10 -10.51
CA TRP A 71 -4.42 0.07 -9.24
C TRP A 71 -5.63 -0.88 -9.11
N ASN A 72 -6.05 -1.51 -10.21
CA ASN A 72 -7.01 -2.61 -10.20
C ASN A 72 -6.34 -4.00 -10.02
N THR A 73 -5.00 -4.08 -9.99
CA THR A 73 -4.30 -5.29 -9.55
C THR A 73 -4.61 -5.57 -8.07
N TYR A 74 -4.23 -6.75 -7.57
CA TYR A 74 -4.53 -7.10 -6.18
C TYR A 74 -3.68 -6.33 -5.16
N SER A 75 -2.55 -5.75 -5.57
CA SER A 75 -1.63 -4.97 -4.74
C SER A 75 -1.95 -3.47 -4.75
N GLY A 76 -1.79 -2.77 -3.63
CA GLY A 76 -1.89 -1.31 -3.60
C GLY A 76 -2.13 -0.71 -2.21
N ARG A 77 -2.13 0.63 -2.09
CA ARG A 77 -2.44 1.35 -0.84
C ARG A 77 -3.97 1.40 -0.57
N CYS A 78 -4.36 2.16 0.46
CA CYS A 78 -5.76 2.30 0.89
C CYS A 78 -6.70 2.79 -0.24
N THR A 79 -6.26 3.79 -1.01
CA THR A 79 -7.06 4.34 -2.10
C THR A 79 -7.35 3.32 -3.21
N SER A 80 -6.33 2.60 -3.68
CA SER A 80 -6.49 1.57 -4.71
C SER A 80 -7.37 0.42 -4.22
N PHE A 81 -7.25 0.04 -2.94
CA PHE A 81 -8.12 -0.95 -2.32
C PHE A 81 -9.59 -0.52 -2.39
N ALA A 82 -9.90 0.72 -1.97
CA ALA A 82 -11.27 1.24 -2.01
C ALA A 82 -11.80 1.33 -3.45
N VAL A 83 -11.01 1.86 -4.39
CA VAL A 83 -11.39 1.96 -5.81
C VAL A 83 -11.67 0.59 -6.43
N LYS A 84 -10.85 -0.42 -6.12
CA LYS A 84 -11.06 -1.78 -6.62
C LYS A 84 -12.34 -2.39 -6.07
N ALA A 85 -12.55 -2.31 -4.76
CA ALA A 85 -13.73 -2.86 -4.10
C ALA A 85 -15.02 -2.24 -4.65
N ILE A 86 -15.07 -0.92 -4.85
CA ILE A 86 -16.27 -0.29 -5.41
C ILE A 86 -16.49 -0.67 -6.89
N ASN A 87 -15.43 -0.89 -7.67
CA ASN A 87 -15.56 -1.31 -9.07
C ASN A 87 -16.18 -2.71 -9.15
N GLU A 88 -15.68 -3.66 -8.36
CA GLU A 88 -16.25 -5.01 -8.25
C GLU A 88 -17.70 -4.97 -7.74
N LEU A 89 -17.98 -4.18 -6.70
CA LEU A 89 -19.32 -4.07 -6.13
C LEU A 89 -20.33 -3.44 -7.11
N ASN A 90 -19.94 -2.38 -7.82
CA ASN A 90 -20.81 -1.72 -8.80
C ASN A 90 -21.13 -2.59 -10.03
N ALA A 91 -20.35 -3.64 -10.28
CA ALA A 91 -20.63 -4.63 -11.31
C ALA A 91 -21.83 -5.53 -10.96
N HIS A 92 -22.14 -5.69 -9.67
CA HIS A 92 -23.32 -6.45 -9.23
C HIS A 92 -24.62 -5.68 -9.50
N LYS A 93 -25.61 -6.38 -10.07
CA LYS A 93 -26.94 -5.84 -10.38
C LYS A 93 -28.01 -6.55 -9.56
N GLY A 94 -29.00 -5.77 -9.12
CA GLY A 94 -30.18 -6.27 -8.41
C GLY A 94 -31.24 -6.81 -9.39
N ALA A 95 -32.41 -7.12 -8.85
CA ALA A 95 -33.56 -7.54 -9.66
C ALA A 95 -33.88 -6.48 -10.74
N GLY A 96 -34.10 -6.94 -11.97
CA GLY A 96 -34.39 -6.06 -13.11
C GLY A 96 -33.20 -5.22 -13.58
N GLY A 97 -31.96 -5.53 -13.16
CA GLY A 97 -30.76 -4.81 -13.60
C GLY A 97 -30.47 -3.51 -12.85
N ALA A 98 -31.23 -3.20 -11.79
CA ALA A 98 -31.02 -2.00 -10.98
C ALA A 98 -29.65 -2.01 -10.28
N ALA A 99 -29.04 -0.83 -10.13
CA ALA A 99 -27.81 -0.70 -9.36
C ALA A 99 -28.08 -0.95 -7.87
N ILE A 100 -27.32 -1.87 -7.27
CA ILE A 100 -27.39 -2.16 -5.82
C ILE A 100 -26.62 -1.08 -5.04
N PHE A 101 -25.46 -0.70 -5.58
CA PHE A 101 -24.50 0.17 -4.93
C PHE A 101 -24.39 1.51 -5.65
N ASN A 102 -24.12 2.55 -4.87
CA ASN A 102 -23.82 3.90 -5.32
C ASN A 102 -22.75 4.49 -4.41
N PHE A 103 -21.50 4.17 -4.69
CA PHE A 103 -20.36 4.57 -3.86
C PHE A 103 -19.85 5.97 -4.20
N GLU A 104 -19.56 6.73 -3.15
CA GLU A 104 -18.82 7.98 -3.20
C GLU A 104 -17.51 7.84 -2.41
N ILE A 105 -16.43 8.47 -2.89
CA ILE A 105 -15.13 8.44 -2.22
C ILE A 105 -14.92 9.74 -1.45
N TYR A 106 -14.50 9.64 -0.20
CA TYR A 106 -14.20 10.77 0.67
C TYR A 106 -12.70 10.81 0.96
N ASP A 107 -12.10 11.99 0.77
CA ASP A 107 -10.70 12.25 1.08
C ASP A 107 -10.56 12.78 2.50
N LEU A 108 -10.08 11.94 3.40
CA LEU A 108 -9.85 12.24 4.80
C LEU A 108 -8.35 12.49 5.04
N SER A 109 -7.72 13.22 4.11
CA SER A 109 -6.29 13.50 4.02
C SER A 109 -5.48 12.29 3.53
N ARG A 110 -4.57 11.73 4.33
CA ARG A 110 -3.74 10.58 3.92
C ARG A 110 -4.49 9.25 3.89
N HIS A 111 -5.81 9.30 3.99
CA HIS A 111 -6.68 8.13 4.05
C HIS A 111 -7.96 8.37 3.27
N ARG A 112 -8.31 7.42 2.40
CA ARG A 112 -9.43 7.54 1.46
C ARG A 112 -10.29 6.30 1.52
N VAL A 113 -11.58 6.54 1.39
CA VAL A 113 -12.61 5.56 1.72
C VAL A 113 -13.82 5.74 0.86
N ALA A 114 -14.55 4.64 0.67
CA ALA A 114 -15.78 4.68 -0.07
C ALA A 114 -16.97 4.41 0.84
N ARG A 115 -18.02 5.21 0.67
CA ARG A 115 -19.31 5.01 1.34
C ARG A 115 -20.41 4.89 0.29
N CYS A 116 -21.22 3.84 0.38
CA CYS A 116 -22.39 3.66 -0.45
C CYS A 116 -23.55 4.52 0.08
N LYS A 117 -24.10 5.38 -0.78
CA LYS A 117 -25.26 6.21 -0.44
C LYS A 117 -26.55 5.43 -0.26
N THR A 118 -26.69 4.35 -1.02
CA THR A 118 -27.90 3.52 -1.00
C THR A 118 -27.97 2.65 0.26
N THR A 119 -26.84 2.06 0.66
CA THR A 119 -26.81 1.02 1.71
C THR A 119 -26.13 1.45 3.00
N GLY A 120 -25.43 2.59 3.01
CA GLY A 120 -24.61 3.02 4.16
C GLY A 120 -23.35 2.19 4.38
N ILE A 121 -23.05 1.24 3.48
CA ILE A 121 -21.86 0.39 3.55
C ILE A 121 -20.59 1.24 3.34
N VAL A 122 -19.59 1.00 4.18
CA VAL A 122 -18.27 1.62 4.11
C VAL A 122 -17.23 0.56 3.71
N ILE A 123 -16.35 0.97 2.79
CA ILE A 123 -15.16 0.22 2.38
C ILE A 123 -13.94 1.01 2.85
N ASP A 124 -13.22 0.42 3.79
CA ASP A 124 -11.95 0.92 4.29
C ASP A 124 -10.93 -0.23 4.38
N SER A 125 -9.73 -0.02 3.83
CA SER A 125 -8.61 -0.97 3.94
C SER A 125 -8.01 -1.07 5.35
N SER A 126 -8.22 -0.08 6.22
CA SER A 126 -7.77 -0.11 7.62
C SER A 126 -8.81 -0.63 8.59
N SER A 127 -9.95 -1.10 8.10
CA SER A 127 -10.99 -1.68 8.96
C SER A 127 -10.46 -2.94 9.65
N THR A 128 -10.56 -2.97 10.98
CA THR A 128 -10.31 -4.17 11.81
C THR A 128 -11.60 -4.90 12.18
N LEU A 129 -12.76 -4.44 11.67
CA LEU A 129 -14.03 -5.13 11.92
C LEU A 129 -14.08 -6.48 11.20
N PRO A 130 -14.86 -7.45 11.71
CA PRO A 130 -15.02 -8.74 11.06
C PRO A 130 -15.45 -8.60 9.58
N ASN A 131 -14.68 -9.20 8.69
CA ASN A 131 -14.79 -9.14 7.22
C ASN A 131 -14.66 -7.74 6.60
N GLY A 132 -14.17 -6.75 7.37
CA GLY A 132 -13.70 -5.45 6.92
C GLY A 132 -14.76 -4.46 6.44
N ALA A 133 -15.70 -4.86 5.58
CA ALA A 133 -16.82 -4.03 5.15
C ALA A 133 -17.95 -4.01 6.21
N PHE A 134 -18.52 -2.83 6.45
CA PHE A 134 -19.52 -2.62 7.50
C PHE A 134 -20.54 -1.55 7.10
N VAL A 135 -21.72 -1.59 7.71
CA VAL A 135 -22.72 -0.51 7.59
C VAL A 135 -22.42 0.55 8.65
N LEU A 136 -22.35 1.82 8.24
CA LEU A 136 -22.21 2.95 9.16
C LEU A 136 -23.47 3.81 9.13
N PRO A 137 -24.36 3.71 10.14
CA PRO A 137 -25.54 4.55 10.23
C PRO A 137 -25.17 6.03 10.26
N GLU A 138 -26.09 6.88 9.80
CA GLU A 138 -25.87 8.32 9.82
C GLU A 138 -25.83 8.85 11.26
N GLY A 139 -24.85 9.71 11.55
CA GLY A 139 -24.68 10.32 12.87
C GLY A 139 -23.92 9.47 13.89
N GLU A 140 -23.68 8.20 13.61
CA GLU A 140 -22.97 7.27 14.50
C GLU A 140 -21.47 7.25 14.26
N TRP A 141 -20.72 6.84 15.29
CA TRP A 141 -19.29 6.58 15.20
C TRP A 141 -19.05 5.07 15.11
N ALA A 142 -18.45 4.60 14.02
CA ALA A 142 -17.81 3.30 14.00
C ALA A 142 -16.43 3.40 14.67
N ARG A 143 -16.18 2.51 15.63
CA ARG A 143 -14.90 2.37 16.32
C ARG A 143 -14.32 1.00 16.01
N PHE A 144 -13.02 0.96 15.81
CA PHE A 144 -12.31 -0.23 15.34
C PHE A 144 -11.50 -0.79 16.52
N PRO A 145 -11.77 -2.04 16.96
CA PRO A 145 -11.01 -2.67 18.03
C PRO A 145 -9.51 -2.55 17.78
N GLU A 146 -8.74 -2.38 18.86
CA GLU A 146 -7.28 -2.33 18.87
C GLU A 146 -6.68 -1.15 18.09
N THR A 147 -7.53 -0.22 17.65
CA THR A 147 -7.09 1.04 17.06
C THR A 147 -7.77 2.21 17.75
N ASP A 148 -7.13 3.34 17.64
CA ASP A 148 -7.65 4.65 17.99
C ASP A 148 -8.44 5.30 16.85
N ALA A 149 -8.59 4.61 15.71
CA ALA A 149 -9.32 5.10 14.57
C ALA A 149 -10.83 5.09 14.85
N SER A 150 -11.51 6.14 14.41
CA SER A 150 -12.96 6.22 14.49
C SER A 150 -13.54 7.00 13.30
N TRP A 151 -14.74 6.60 12.90
CA TRP A 151 -15.36 6.96 11.64
C TRP A 151 -16.78 7.46 11.84
N LYS A 152 -17.14 8.59 11.25
CA LYS A 152 -18.51 9.09 11.29
C LYS A 152 -18.92 9.72 9.99
N PHE A 153 -20.17 9.51 9.61
CA PHE A 153 -20.80 10.23 8.52
C PHE A 153 -22.02 10.98 9.03
N LYS A 154 -22.13 12.28 8.74
CA LYS A 154 -23.30 13.08 9.11
C LYS A 154 -23.50 14.21 8.11
N SER A 155 -24.69 14.37 7.57
CA SER A 155 -25.04 15.51 6.71
C SER A 155 -24.08 15.68 5.53
N SER A 156 -23.83 14.59 4.81
CA SER A 156 -22.89 14.53 3.67
C SER A 156 -21.41 14.78 4.00
N GLU A 157 -21.06 14.84 5.29
CA GLU A 157 -19.69 15.01 5.76
C GLU A 157 -19.17 13.69 6.35
N SER A 158 -18.08 13.18 5.77
CA SER A 158 -17.30 12.07 6.35
C SER A 158 -16.24 12.62 7.30
N LYS A 159 -16.05 11.94 8.44
CA LYS A 159 -15.13 12.29 9.52
C LYS A 159 -14.28 11.10 9.87
N PHE A 160 -12.99 11.35 10.02
CA PHE A 160 -12.01 10.40 10.53
C PHE A 160 -11.25 11.00 11.71
N GLU A 161 -11.20 10.25 12.79
CA GLU A 161 -10.44 10.57 13.99
C GLU A 161 -9.46 9.43 14.27
N ARG A 162 -8.27 9.79 14.75
CA ARG A 162 -7.22 8.87 15.21
C ARG A 162 -6.46 9.58 16.32
N GLN A 163 -6.14 8.91 17.44
CA GLN A 163 -5.22 9.48 18.42
C GLN A 163 -3.85 9.72 17.73
N GLY A 164 -3.17 10.83 18.06
CA GLY A 164 -1.92 11.18 17.40
C GLY A 164 -2.05 11.77 15.98
N ASN A 165 -3.26 12.13 15.51
CA ASN A 165 -3.36 13.15 14.46
C ASN A 165 -2.52 14.36 14.92
N VAL A 166 -1.57 14.81 14.09
CA VAL A 166 -0.51 15.78 14.43
C VAL A 166 -1.04 17.06 15.11
N ASP A 167 -2.34 17.35 14.98
CA ASP A 167 -3.00 18.53 15.54
C ASP A 167 -4.21 18.24 16.45
N GLY A 168 -4.52 16.97 16.78
CA GLY A 168 -5.77 16.59 17.47
C GLY A 168 -7.05 16.87 16.65
N GLN A 169 -6.92 17.23 15.37
CA GLN A 169 -8.04 17.62 14.51
C GLN A 169 -8.68 16.40 13.84
N ILE A 170 -10.01 16.31 13.95
CA ILE A 170 -10.85 15.44 13.14
C ILE A 170 -10.68 15.83 11.68
N LYS A 171 -10.22 14.90 10.83
CA LYS A 171 -10.16 15.11 9.37
C LYS A 171 -11.56 14.95 8.80
N LYS A 172 -11.95 15.87 7.93
CA LYS A 172 -13.31 15.96 7.39
C LYS A 172 -13.28 16.09 5.88
N SER A 173 -14.28 15.51 5.25
CA SER A 173 -14.53 15.63 3.82
C SER A 173 -16.01 15.84 3.60
N SER A 174 -16.39 17.02 3.10
CA SER A 174 -17.78 17.40 2.80
C SER A 174 -18.14 17.22 1.32
N SER A 175 -17.15 16.95 0.47
CA SER A 175 -17.32 16.81 -0.97
C SER A 175 -16.70 15.50 -1.43
N PRO A 176 -17.49 14.59 -2.04
CA PRO A 176 -16.95 13.37 -2.59
C PRO A 176 -16.04 13.69 -3.78
N ILE A 177 -15.04 12.84 -3.99
CA ILE A 177 -14.13 12.93 -5.14
C ILE A 177 -14.31 11.71 -6.05
N THR A 178 -13.92 11.85 -7.31
CA THR A 178 -13.95 10.73 -8.26
C THR A 178 -12.82 9.75 -7.96
N SER A 179 -12.94 8.49 -8.41
CA SER A 179 -11.85 7.50 -8.32
C SER A 179 -10.56 8.02 -8.94
N ALA A 180 -10.63 8.71 -10.09
CA ALA A 180 -9.46 9.29 -10.75
C ALA A 180 -8.80 10.37 -9.88
N ALA A 181 -9.59 11.27 -9.28
CA ALA A 181 -9.07 12.29 -8.37
C ALA A 181 -8.43 11.65 -7.13
N ALA A 182 -9.09 10.65 -6.53
CA ALA A 182 -8.56 9.93 -5.37
C ALA A 182 -7.20 9.28 -5.69
N MET A 183 -7.10 8.62 -6.84
CA MET A 183 -5.85 7.99 -7.28
C MET A 183 -4.75 9.01 -7.56
N LEU A 184 -5.07 10.19 -8.12
CA LEU A 184 -4.09 11.27 -8.32
C LEU A 184 -3.47 11.73 -6.99
N VAL A 185 -4.29 11.91 -5.95
CA VAL A 185 -3.76 12.33 -4.66
C VAL A 185 -2.94 11.20 -4.01
N CYS A 186 -3.38 9.95 -4.12
CA CYS A 186 -2.61 8.80 -3.66
C CYS A 186 -1.24 8.71 -4.33
N LEU A 187 -1.17 9.01 -5.63
CA LEU A 187 0.05 9.09 -6.42
C LEU A 187 0.99 10.20 -5.93
N LYS A 188 0.45 11.40 -5.66
CA LYS A 188 1.21 12.52 -5.08
C LYS A 188 1.85 12.15 -3.74
N GLU A 189 1.13 11.45 -2.88
CA GLU A 189 1.67 10.97 -1.61
C GLU A 189 2.81 9.95 -1.81
N VAL A 190 2.70 9.07 -2.81
CA VAL A 190 3.78 8.13 -3.15
C VAL A 190 4.98 8.90 -3.71
N GLU A 191 4.77 9.86 -4.60
CA GLU A 191 5.82 10.74 -5.12
C GLU A 191 6.59 11.47 -4.00
N GLU A 192 5.89 11.96 -2.98
CA GLU A 192 6.48 12.63 -1.82
C GLU A 192 7.25 11.71 -0.87
N SER A 193 7.09 10.38 -0.97
CA SER A 193 7.59 9.43 0.03
C SER A 193 8.45 8.28 -0.52
N ALA A 194 8.28 7.87 -1.77
CA ALA A 194 8.92 6.71 -2.38
C ALA A 194 10.46 6.83 -2.40
N PHE A 195 10.98 8.05 -2.42
CA PHE A 195 12.42 8.28 -2.31
C PHE A 195 12.99 7.90 -0.94
N LYS A 196 12.17 7.90 0.13
CA LYS A 196 12.57 7.50 1.49
C LYS A 196 12.33 6.02 1.69
N SER A 197 11.09 5.59 1.46
CA SER A 197 10.62 4.26 1.82
C SER A 197 9.43 3.87 0.96
N VAL A 198 9.41 2.64 0.45
CA VAL A 198 8.27 2.05 -0.25
C VAL A 198 7.92 0.74 0.48
N PRO A 199 6.96 0.78 1.42
CA PRO A 199 6.61 -0.39 2.21
C PRO A 199 5.70 -1.34 1.44
N THR A 200 5.85 -2.63 1.71
CA THR A 200 4.99 -3.73 1.29
C THR A 200 4.61 -4.52 2.53
N LEU A 201 3.35 -4.43 2.96
CA LEU A 201 2.81 -5.16 4.10
C LEU A 201 1.99 -6.34 3.60
N PHE A 202 2.36 -7.53 4.03
CA PHE A 202 1.55 -8.73 3.81
C PHE A 202 0.34 -8.72 4.72
N ARG A 203 -0.78 -9.25 4.22
CA ARG A 203 -2.05 -9.17 4.95
C ARG A 203 -2.97 -10.33 4.63
N SER A 204 -3.82 -10.73 5.57
CA SER A 204 -4.87 -11.71 5.31
C SER A 204 -6.04 -11.55 6.29
N VAL A 205 -7.17 -12.14 5.96
CA VAL A 205 -8.29 -12.33 6.89
C VAL A 205 -8.23 -13.75 7.45
N GLN A 206 -8.14 -13.89 8.77
CA GLN A 206 -8.17 -15.17 9.48
C GLN A 206 -9.36 -15.18 10.44
N ASP A 207 -10.24 -16.18 10.31
CA ASP A 207 -11.48 -16.29 11.10
C ASP A 207 -12.33 -15.01 11.09
N GLY A 208 -12.34 -14.33 9.93
CA GLY A 208 -13.04 -13.06 9.74
C GLY A 208 -12.29 -11.83 10.23
N ILE A 209 -11.14 -11.97 10.90
CA ILE A 209 -10.35 -10.86 11.45
C ILE A 209 -9.27 -10.43 10.44
N PRO A 210 -9.25 -9.16 9.99
CA PRO A 210 -8.17 -8.63 9.17
C PRO A 210 -6.87 -8.50 9.96
N MET A 211 -5.77 -9.01 9.39
CA MET A 211 -4.45 -9.01 10.02
C MET A 211 -3.37 -8.56 9.03
N PHE A 212 -2.35 -7.90 9.56
CA PHE A 212 -1.08 -7.66 8.87
C PHE A 212 -0.02 -8.61 9.43
N HIS A 213 0.88 -9.07 8.56
CA HIS A 213 1.96 -9.99 8.93
C HIS A 213 3.31 -9.25 8.90
N GLY A 214 4.26 -9.74 8.12
CA GLY A 214 5.54 -9.08 7.90
C GLY A 214 5.47 -7.90 6.93
N ILE A 215 6.51 -7.07 7.01
CA ILE A 215 6.72 -5.91 6.15
C ILE A 215 8.09 -5.99 5.45
N ILE A 216 8.10 -5.67 4.16
CA ILE A 216 9.30 -5.45 3.36
C ILE A 216 9.33 -3.98 2.94
N VAL A 217 10.39 -3.25 3.26
CA VAL A 217 10.52 -1.82 2.96
C VAL A 217 11.73 -1.58 2.08
N TRP A 218 11.49 -1.13 0.85
CA TRP A 218 12.56 -0.56 0.03
C TRP A 218 12.93 0.81 0.59
N CYS A 219 14.20 1.04 0.86
CA CYS A 219 14.73 2.31 1.33
C CYS A 219 15.79 2.83 0.34
N PRO A 220 15.39 3.41 -0.82
CA PRO A 220 16.31 3.73 -1.90
C PRO A 220 17.44 4.67 -1.48
N ARG A 221 17.14 5.69 -0.67
CA ARG A 221 18.16 6.60 -0.12
C ARG A 221 19.17 5.93 0.80
N GLU A 222 18.74 4.91 1.51
CA GLU A 222 19.59 4.17 2.45
C GLU A 222 20.26 2.98 1.78
N HIS A 223 20.08 2.78 0.47
CA HIS A 223 20.62 1.66 -0.30
C HIS A 223 20.26 0.33 0.39
N ALA A 224 19.00 0.15 0.80
CA ALA A 224 18.62 -0.96 1.66
C ALA A 224 17.23 -1.53 1.35
N LEU A 225 17.06 -2.80 1.71
CA LEU A 225 15.77 -3.46 1.86
C LEU A 225 15.64 -3.92 3.31
N GLU A 226 14.61 -3.47 4.01
CA GLU A 226 14.37 -3.81 5.41
C GLU A 226 13.23 -4.84 5.53
N LEU A 227 13.43 -5.84 6.38
CA LEU A 227 12.53 -6.96 6.61
C LEU A 227 12.14 -6.98 8.09
N GLY A 228 10.86 -6.75 8.39
CA GLY A 228 10.33 -6.71 9.75
C GLY A 228 9.24 -7.76 9.95
N ALA A 229 9.39 -8.63 10.94
CA ALA A 229 8.49 -9.75 11.20
C ALA A 229 7.06 -9.30 11.58
N ASN A 230 6.94 -8.16 12.25
CA ASN A 230 5.67 -7.59 12.70
C ASN A 230 5.47 -6.19 12.10
N ALA A 231 4.49 -6.03 11.22
CA ALA A 231 4.22 -4.75 10.57
C ALA A 231 3.81 -3.61 11.52
N THR A 232 3.34 -3.92 12.72
CA THR A 232 2.86 -2.93 13.72
C THR A 232 4.03 -2.31 14.50
N ASP A 233 5.03 -3.12 14.85
CA ASP A 233 6.16 -2.73 15.73
C ASP A 233 7.52 -2.82 15.03
N TRP A 234 7.55 -2.93 13.69
CA TRP A 234 8.77 -3.20 12.92
C TRP A 234 9.92 -2.18 13.11
N LYS A 235 9.62 -0.98 13.63
CA LYS A 235 10.63 0.05 13.91
C LYS A 235 11.39 -0.20 15.22
N ASP A 236 10.78 -0.94 16.14
CA ASP A 236 11.29 -1.20 17.50
C ASP A 236 11.79 -2.66 17.66
N GLU A 237 11.57 -3.51 16.66
CA GLU A 237 11.95 -4.94 16.66
C GLU A 237 13.26 -5.27 15.92
N LYS A 238 13.71 -6.53 16.10
CA LYS A 238 14.82 -7.15 15.38
C LYS A 238 14.54 -7.19 13.87
N LYS A 239 15.09 -6.23 13.13
CA LYS A 239 15.00 -6.21 11.66
C LYS A 239 16.19 -6.89 11.01
N LEU A 240 15.93 -7.63 9.94
CA LEU A 240 16.95 -8.00 8.98
C LEU A 240 16.99 -6.91 7.90
N THR A 241 18.18 -6.39 7.64
CA THR A 241 18.41 -5.41 6.58
C THR A 241 19.33 -6.00 5.53
N ILE A 242 18.87 -6.07 4.29
CA ILE A 242 19.73 -6.32 3.12
C ILE A 242 20.32 -4.96 2.73
N GLN A 243 21.57 -4.74 3.15
CA GLN A 243 22.26 -3.46 3.00
C GLN A 243 23.18 -3.52 1.78
N PHE A 244 22.92 -2.67 0.79
CA PHE A 244 23.84 -2.45 -0.33
C PHE A 244 24.95 -1.47 0.10
N PRO A 245 26.12 -1.53 -0.55
CA PRO A 245 27.23 -0.65 -0.22
C PRO A 245 26.85 0.83 -0.33
N LYS A 246 27.25 1.60 0.69
CA LYS A 246 27.22 3.06 0.65
C LYS A 246 28.60 3.57 0.26
N TYR A 247 28.63 4.61 -0.56
CA TYR A 247 29.86 5.33 -0.85
C TYR A 247 30.18 6.27 0.30
N LEU A 248 31.45 6.27 0.73
CA LEU A 248 31.95 7.26 1.68
C LEU A 248 31.79 8.64 1.04
N LYS A 249 31.20 9.58 1.81
CA LYS A 249 30.75 10.90 1.32
C LYS A 249 31.84 11.70 0.59
N ASP A 250 33.11 11.44 0.90
CA ASP A 250 34.23 12.27 0.49
C ASP A 250 35.17 11.59 -0.53
N THR A 251 35.01 10.30 -0.81
CA THR A 251 36.02 9.54 -1.59
C THR A 251 35.46 8.84 -2.82
N LYS A 252 34.14 8.81 -3.03
CA LYS A 252 33.48 7.96 -4.07
C LYS A 252 33.93 6.48 -4.02
N THR A 253 34.55 6.05 -2.92
CA THR A 253 34.88 4.65 -2.69
C THR A 253 33.78 4.04 -1.82
N PRO A 254 33.32 2.82 -2.14
CA PRO A 254 32.38 2.12 -1.28
C PRO A 254 33.05 1.85 0.07
N ASP A 255 32.28 1.95 1.15
CA ASP A 255 32.75 1.54 2.48
C ASP A 255 33.15 0.06 2.42
N PRO A 256 34.45 -0.30 2.59
CA PRO A 256 34.91 -1.68 2.48
C PRO A 256 34.20 -2.63 3.44
N ALA A 257 33.74 -2.13 4.60
CA ALA A 257 32.97 -2.93 5.56
C ALA A 257 31.61 -3.36 4.99
N MET A 258 31.06 -2.59 4.05
CA MET A 258 29.73 -2.79 3.47
C MET A 258 29.75 -3.50 2.11
N VAL A 259 30.92 -3.71 1.49
CA VAL A 259 31.04 -4.43 0.21
C VAL A 259 30.77 -5.92 0.42
N GLY A 260 29.62 -6.40 -0.07
CA GLY A 260 29.25 -7.82 -0.07
C GLY A 260 29.96 -8.63 -1.16
N THR A 261 29.67 -9.92 -1.20
CA THR A 261 30.12 -10.85 -2.25
C THR A 261 28.92 -11.49 -2.94
N LEU A 262 29.18 -12.28 -3.99
CA LEU A 262 28.15 -13.12 -4.59
C LEU A 262 27.51 -14.09 -3.58
N ASP A 263 28.28 -14.59 -2.62
CA ASP A 263 27.75 -15.45 -1.55
C ASP A 263 26.88 -14.66 -0.58
N SER A 264 27.24 -13.42 -0.24
CA SER A 264 26.38 -12.53 0.55
C SER A 264 25.07 -12.21 -0.18
N LEU A 265 25.09 -12.04 -1.50
CA LEU A 265 23.86 -11.89 -2.30
C LEU A 265 22.98 -13.15 -2.21
N ARG A 266 23.57 -14.35 -2.34
CA ARG A 266 22.82 -15.61 -2.21
C ARG A 266 22.20 -15.76 -0.82
N GLU A 267 22.93 -15.40 0.23
CA GLU A 267 22.41 -15.36 1.61
C GLU A 267 21.23 -14.37 1.71
N CYS A 268 21.38 -13.13 1.24
CA CYS A 268 20.31 -12.13 1.24
C CYS A 268 19.04 -12.60 0.51
N LEU A 269 19.18 -13.22 -0.67
CA LEU A 269 18.03 -13.75 -1.42
C LEU A 269 17.40 -14.96 -0.72
N THR A 270 18.20 -15.80 -0.07
CA THR A 270 17.71 -16.91 0.76
C THR A 270 16.92 -16.39 1.94
N ASP A 271 17.44 -15.39 2.65
CA ASP A 271 16.78 -14.75 3.78
C ASP A 271 15.49 -14.03 3.35
N LEU A 272 15.48 -13.34 2.20
CA LEU A 272 14.28 -12.71 1.65
C LEU A 272 13.18 -13.75 1.37
N ASN A 273 13.54 -14.86 0.71
CA ASN A 273 12.60 -15.93 0.41
C ASN A 273 12.09 -16.62 1.69
N ALA A 274 12.98 -16.85 2.66
CA ALA A 274 12.59 -17.37 3.97
C ALA A 274 11.64 -16.41 4.69
N PHE A 275 11.92 -15.10 4.65
CA PHE A 275 11.06 -14.09 5.24
C PHE A 275 9.65 -14.09 4.63
N ILE A 276 9.53 -14.14 3.30
CA ILE A 276 8.22 -14.18 2.63
C ILE A 276 7.45 -15.45 3.02
N ARG A 277 8.15 -16.59 3.13
CA ARG A 277 7.54 -17.86 3.56
C ARG A 277 7.06 -17.80 5.01
N ASP A 278 7.88 -17.27 5.91
CA ASP A 278 7.66 -17.38 7.35
C ASP A 278 6.78 -16.24 7.90
N TYR A 279 6.84 -15.05 7.27
CA TYR A 279 6.15 -13.84 7.70
C TYR A 279 5.20 -13.26 6.65
N GLY A 280 5.05 -13.89 5.48
CA GLY A 280 4.07 -13.43 4.48
C GLY A 280 2.61 -13.81 4.81
N GLY A 281 2.40 -14.68 5.79
CA GLY A 281 1.09 -15.23 6.10
C GLY A 281 0.56 -16.17 5.01
N PRO A 282 -0.71 -16.60 5.08
CA PRO A 282 -1.27 -17.64 4.22
C PRO A 282 -1.39 -17.26 2.74
N HIS A 283 -1.27 -15.97 2.41
CA HIS A 283 -1.32 -15.46 1.03
C HIS A 283 -0.02 -14.77 0.61
N GLY A 284 1.03 -14.80 1.45
CA GLY A 284 2.24 -13.99 1.25
C GLY A 284 2.93 -14.27 -0.08
N LYS A 285 2.96 -15.53 -0.49
CA LYS A 285 3.56 -15.95 -1.76
C LYS A 285 2.82 -15.36 -2.97
N GLU A 286 1.50 -15.50 -3.00
CA GLU A 286 0.66 -14.94 -4.08
C GLU A 286 0.71 -13.41 -4.08
N GLN A 287 0.71 -12.80 -2.90
CA GLN A 287 0.81 -11.35 -2.76
C GLN A 287 2.16 -10.84 -3.27
N TRP A 288 3.26 -11.54 -2.99
CA TRP A 288 4.60 -11.21 -3.46
C TRP A 288 4.73 -11.38 -4.97
N ALA A 289 4.20 -12.46 -5.54
CA ALA A 289 4.24 -12.73 -6.98
C ALA A 289 3.69 -11.57 -7.82
N ASN A 290 2.69 -10.83 -7.32
CA ASN A 290 2.14 -9.64 -8.00
C ASN A 290 3.15 -8.49 -8.19
N ILE A 291 4.25 -8.46 -7.44
CA ILE A 291 5.27 -7.41 -7.47
C ILE A 291 6.69 -7.97 -7.61
N GLU A 292 6.85 -9.27 -7.83
CA GLU A 292 8.13 -9.97 -7.83
C GLU A 292 9.04 -9.50 -8.97
N ASP A 293 8.50 -9.34 -10.18
CA ASP A 293 9.26 -8.87 -11.35
C ASP A 293 9.87 -7.48 -11.13
N LEU A 294 9.10 -6.57 -10.53
CA LEU A 294 9.56 -5.23 -10.20
C LEU A 294 10.64 -5.28 -9.12
N ASN A 295 10.47 -6.10 -8.08
CA ASN A 295 11.49 -6.28 -7.04
C ASN A 295 12.78 -6.86 -7.61
N THR A 296 12.69 -7.89 -8.46
CA THR A 296 13.83 -8.49 -9.15
C THR A 296 14.56 -7.47 -10.01
N THR A 297 13.82 -6.65 -10.75
CA THR A 297 14.38 -5.55 -11.54
C THR A 297 15.11 -4.54 -10.65
N LEU A 298 14.53 -4.12 -9.53
CA LEU A 298 15.17 -3.18 -8.61
C LEU A 298 16.42 -3.76 -7.97
N ILE A 299 16.41 -5.04 -7.56
CA ILE A 299 17.59 -5.73 -7.02
C ILE A 299 18.70 -5.77 -8.08
N GLN A 300 18.39 -6.14 -9.32
CA GLN A 300 19.40 -6.17 -10.39
C GLN A 300 20.01 -4.79 -10.65
N ASN A 301 19.18 -3.75 -10.76
CA ASN A 301 19.68 -2.39 -10.95
C ASN A 301 20.47 -1.88 -9.74
N ALA A 302 20.10 -2.27 -8.53
CA ALA A 302 20.83 -1.98 -7.30
C ALA A 302 22.19 -2.70 -7.28
N LEU A 303 22.26 -3.95 -7.73
CA LEU A 303 23.53 -4.68 -7.87
C LEU A 303 24.46 -4.00 -8.87
N ASP A 304 23.93 -3.61 -10.02
CA ASP A 304 24.71 -2.95 -11.08
C ASP A 304 25.22 -1.57 -10.65
N LEU A 305 24.49 -0.89 -9.76
CA LEU A 305 24.78 0.49 -9.36
C LEU A 305 25.57 0.59 -8.05
N TRP A 306 25.23 -0.22 -7.07
CA TRP A 306 25.75 -0.14 -5.70
C TRP A 306 26.68 -1.31 -5.35
N GLY A 307 26.63 -2.41 -6.10
CA GLY A 307 27.39 -3.63 -5.82
C GLY A 307 26.65 -4.64 -4.95
N PHE A 308 27.35 -5.69 -4.50
CA PHE A 308 26.75 -6.78 -3.75
C PHE A 308 26.35 -6.37 -2.32
N PRO A 309 25.13 -6.72 -1.85
CA PRO A 309 24.67 -6.41 -0.51
C PRO A 309 25.19 -7.38 0.55
N LYS A 310 25.00 -7.02 1.83
CA LYS A 310 25.18 -7.89 3.00
C LYS A 310 23.91 -7.96 3.85
N PRO A 311 23.66 -9.09 4.53
CA PRO A 311 22.66 -9.15 5.58
C PRO A 311 23.19 -8.47 6.84
N VAL A 312 22.40 -7.55 7.40
CA VAL A 312 22.66 -6.88 8.68
C VAL A 312 21.51 -7.24 9.61
N ARG A 313 21.82 -7.95 10.70
CA ARG A 313 20.84 -8.42 11.68
C ARG A 313 20.95 -7.53 12.92
N LEU A 314 19.94 -6.68 13.14
CA LEU A 314 19.92 -5.80 14.31
C LEU A 314 19.22 -6.52 15.47
N GLY A 315 19.86 -6.52 16.65
CA GLY A 315 19.25 -6.96 17.91
C GLY A 315 19.27 -8.45 18.20
N SER A 316 20.38 -9.18 17.99
CA SER A 316 20.52 -10.56 18.49
C SER A 316 20.23 -10.66 19.98
#